data_AF-A0A672PZC5-F1
#
_entry.id   AF-A0A672PZC5-F1
#
_cell.length_a   1.000
_cell.length_b   1.000
_cell.length_c   1.000
_cell.angle_alpha   90.00
_cell.angle_beta   90.00
_cell.angle_gamma   90.00
#
_symmetry.space_group_name_H-M   'P 1'
#
loop_
_entity.id
_entity.type
_entity.pdbx_description
1 polymer ?
#
loop_
_entity_poly.entity_id
_entity_poly.type
_entity_poly.pdbx_seq_one_letter_code
_entity_poly.pdbx_strand_id
1 'polypeptide(L)'
;MLLRSCCVYGAGVLCVLLLVAGIAMALAQVFQKLINNTIKEVIVLENGTEAFSVWRDPPPPVYMQFYFFNLTNPAEVLEGDKPFVLQIGPYTYREYRPKEEVKFMDNGTRVAAVNPKTYVFEPNMSRGSEDDIVRTVDIPVVTAMEKFKDTLLVSRIISDVMKAKGIGMFRTFRVGDLLWGYEDPLLKELKQFVPDDHFGLFFKVSSTGVNHH
;
A
#
# COMPACT_ATOMS: atom_id res chain seq x y z
N MET A 1 79.87 15.49 -10.65
CA MET A 1 79.45 14.72 -9.45
C MET A 1 78.05 15.10 -8.95
N LEU A 2 77.62 16.38 -9.01
CA LEU A 2 76.32 16.85 -8.49
C LEU A 2 75.07 16.20 -9.13
N LEU A 3 75.10 15.88 -10.44
CA LEU A 3 73.96 15.28 -11.14
C LEU A 3 73.61 13.86 -10.66
N ARG A 4 74.63 13.08 -10.26
CA ARG A 4 74.44 11.71 -9.73
C ARG A 4 73.82 11.72 -8.33
N SER A 5 74.17 12.69 -7.48
CA SER A 5 73.57 12.82 -6.15
C SER A 5 72.12 13.24 -6.21
N CYS A 6 71.74 14.19 -7.07
CA CYS A 6 70.34 14.64 -7.22
C CYS A 6 69.41 13.51 -7.70
N CYS A 7 69.87 12.68 -8.65
CA CYS A 7 69.13 11.48 -9.08
C CYS A 7 68.94 10.45 -7.96
N VAL A 8 69.93 10.27 -7.08
CA VAL A 8 69.84 9.33 -5.96
C VAL A 8 68.86 9.83 -4.88
N TYR A 9 68.88 11.14 -4.57
CA TYR A 9 67.90 11.73 -3.64
C TYR A 9 66.48 11.73 -4.22
N GLY A 10 66.32 12.04 -5.50
CA GLY A 10 65.02 11.98 -6.19
C GLY A 10 64.45 10.55 -6.23
N ALA A 11 65.30 9.55 -6.51
CA ALA A 11 64.91 8.14 -6.46
C ALA A 11 64.52 7.71 -5.03
N GLY A 12 65.25 8.16 -4.01
CA GLY A 12 64.93 7.89 -2.61
C GLY A 12 63.57 8.45 -2.19
N VAL A 13 63.27 9.70 -2.53
CA VAL A 13 61.96 10.33 -2.23
C VAL A 13 60.83 9.62 -2.99
N LEU A 14 61.04 9.26 -4.25
CA LEU A 14 60.06 8.50 -5.03
C LEU A 14 59.78 7.12 -4.39
N CYS A 15 60.80 6.41 -3.93
CA CYS A 15 60.63 5.14 -3.22
C CYS A 15 59.83 5.29 -1.92
N VAL A 16 60.08 6.34 -1.14
CA VAL A 16 59.32 6.62 0.09
C VAL A 16 57.87 6.96 -0.23
N LEU A 17 57.61 7.78 -1.27
CA LEU A 17 56.25 8.10 -1.70
C LEU A 17 55.48 6.86 -2.18
N LEU A 18 56.13 5.97 -2.93
CA LEU A 18 55.54 4.70 -3.37
C LEU A 18 55.24 3.76 -2.19
N LEU A 19 56.12 3.71 -1.17
CA LEU A 19 55.87 2.95 0.05
C LEU A 19 54.67 3.49 0.83
N VAL A 20 54.59 4.81 1.02
CA VAL A 20 53.47 5.46 1.71
C VAL A 20 52.16 5.22 0.94
N ALA A 21 52.17 5.36 -0.39
CA ALA A 21 51.01 5.07 -1.23
C ALA A 21 50.59 3.59 -1.14
N GLY A 22 51.56 2.66 -1.13
CA GLY A 22 51.31 1.22 -0.97
C GLY A 22 50.65 0.88 0.37
N ILE A 23 51.14 1.45 1.47
CA ILE A 23 50.56 1.28 2.81
C ILE A 23 49.16 1.89 2.87
N ALA A 24 48.96 3.09 2.31
CA ALA A 24 47.66 3.73 2.26
C ALA A 24 46.63 2.90 1.47
N MET A 25 47.01 2.33 0.33
CA MET A 25 46.15 1.42 -0.43
C MET A 25 45.80 0.14 0.34
N ALA A 26 46.77 -0.47 1.04
CA ALA A 26 46.52 -1.65 1.86
C ALA A 26 45.55 -1.36 3.02
N LEU A 27 45.75 -0.24 3.72
CA LEU A 27 44.83 0.21 4.79
C LEU A 27 43.43 0.50 4.25
N ALA A 28 43.33 1.16 3.09
CA ALA A 28 42.05 1.42 2.44
C ALA A 28 41.32 0.11 2.08
N GLN A 29 42.03 -0.91 1.57
CA GLN A 29 41.44 -2.21 1.28
C GLN A 29 40.94 -2.95 2.53
N VAL A 30 41.71 -2.92 3.62
CA VAL A 30 41.29 -3.54 4.90
C VAL A 30 40.07 -2.81 5.45
N PHE A 31 40.06 -1.48 5.42
CA PHE A 31 38.93 -0.68 5.87
C PHE A 31 37.66 -0.95 5.05
N GLN A 32 37.77 -0.98 3.71
CA GLN A 32 36.68 -1.36 2.81
C GLN A 32 36.15 -2.77 3.11
N LYS A 33 37.03 -3.73 3.40
CA LYS A 33 36.64 -5.11 3.73
C LYS A 33 35.91 -5.19 5.07
N LEU A 34 36.39 -4.49 6.10
CA LEU A 34 35.73 -4.41 7.40
C LEU A 34 34.34 -3.80 7.27
N ILE A 35 34.22 -2.65 6.58
CA ILE A 35 32.92 -2.02 6.32
C ILE A 35 31.99 -2.96 5.58
N ASN A 36 32.44 -3.57 4.47
CA ASN A 36 31.60 -4.46 3.69
C ASN A 36 31.13 -5.70 4.48
N ASN A 37 31.95 -6.20 5.40
CA ASN A 37 31.57 -7.31 6.26
C ASN A 37 30.53 -6.88 7.30
N THR A 38 30.75 -5.74 7.98
CA THR A 38 29.78 -5.20 8.94
C THR A 38 28.45 -4.84 8.28
N ILE A 39 28.47 -4.25 7.08
CA ILE A 39 27.25 -3.95 6.31
C ILE A 39 26.49 -5.23 5.96
N LYS A 40 27.20 -6.29 5.56
CA LYS A 40 26.56 -7.58 5.28
C LYS A 40 25.92 -8.18 6.53
N GLU A 41 26.58 -8.11 7.69
CA GLU A 41 26.01 -8.62 8.94
C GLU A 41 24.77 -7.84 9.39
N VAL A 42 24.74 -6.52 9.17
CA VAL A 42 23.66 -5.66 9.65
C VAL A 42 22.46 -5.63 8.70
N ILE A 43 22.65 -5.76 7.38
CA ILE A 43 21.58 -5.59 6.39
C ILE A 43 20.95 -6.93 5.94
N VAL A 44 21.60 -8.05 6.21
CA VAL A 44 21.08 -9.37 5.79
C VAL A 44 19.83 -9.72 6.59
N LEU A 45 18.80 -10.15 5.86
CA LEU A 45 17.60 -10.75 6.42
C LEU A 45 17.97 -12.17 6.86
N GLU A 46 18.31 -12.33 8.13
CA GLU A 46 18.62 -13.62 8.74
C GLU A 46 18.06 -13.64 10.18
N ASN A 47 17.66 -14.81 10.64
CA ASN A 47 17.14 -14.96 12.01
C ASN A 47 18.18 -14.48 13.03
N GLY A 48 17.82 -13.50 13.86
CA GLY A 48 18.68 -12.95 14.90
C GLY A 48 19.33 -11.61 14.55
N THR A 49 19.25 -11.15 13.28
CA THR A 49 19.70 -9.81 12.91
C THR A 49 18.65 -8.75 13.25
N GLU A 50 19.10 -7.52 13.53
CA GLU A 50 18.21 -6.37 13.77
C GLU A 50 17.43 -5.99 12.51
N ALA A 51 18.05 -6.05 11.33
CA ALA A 51 17.33 -5.83 10.08
C ALA A 51 16.17 -6.81 9.90
N PHE A 52 16.34 -8.07 10.33
CA PHE A 52 15.27 -9.05 10.26
C PHE A 52 14.13 -8.78 11.25
N SER A 53 14.42 -8.36 12.48
CA SER A 53 13.36 -8.01 13.45
C SER A 53 12.56 -6.81 12.98
N VAL A 54 13.23 -5.75 12.49
CA VAL A 54 12.61 -4.56 11.91
C VAL A 54 11.84 -4.88 10.62
N TRP A 55 12.37 -5.75 9.76
CA TRP A 55 11.65 -6.16 8.54
C TRP A 55 10.42 -7.01 8.86
N ARG A 56 10.53 -7.89 9.87
CA ARG A 56 9.43 -8.77 10.31
C ARG A 56 8.31 -7.97 10.97
N ASP A 57 8.65 -7.03 11.85
CA ASP A 57 7.69 -6.17 12.54
C ASP A 57 8.16 -4.72 12.47
N PRO A 58 7.73 -3.97 11.43
CA PRO A 58 8.23 -2.62 11.17
C PRO A 58 7.75 -1.60 12.22
N PRO A 59 8.64 -0.93 12.97
CA PRO A 59 8.32 0.33 13.65
C PRO A 59 8.46 1.49 12.64
N PRO A 60 7.88 2.71 12.82
CA PRO A 60 6.74 3.22 13.62
C PRO A 60 5.36 2.99 12.95
N PRO A 61 4.22 3.31 13.61
CA PRO A 61 2.90 3.12 13.02
C PRO A 61 2.71 3.89 11.71
N VAL A 62 2.24 3.17 10.68
CA VAL A 62 1.81 3.76 9.41
C VAL A 62 0.34 4.13 9.54
N TYR A 63 -0.02 5.37 9.21
CA TYR A 63 -1.41 5.82 9.21
C TYR A 63 -1.89 6.01 7.78
N MET A 64 -3.09 5.52 7.49
CA MET A 64 -3.80 5.71 6.25
C MET A 64 -4.99 6.64 6.52
N GLN A 65 -5.07 7.74 5.77
CA GLN A 65 -6.12 8.73 5.92
C GLN A 65 -7.01 8.75 4.67
N PHE A 66 -8.31 8.57 4.87
CA PHE A 66 -9.30 8.62 3.81
C PHE A 66 -10.01 9.96 3.79
N TYR A 67 -10.16 10.50 2.58
CA TYR A 67 -10.92 11.71 2.30
C TYR A 67 -11.95 11.36 1.22
N PHE A 68 -13.20 11.69 1.45
CA PHE A 68 -14.30 11.43 0.52
C PHE A 68 -14.85 12.73 -0.03
N PHE A 69 -15.45 12.65 -1.22
CA PHE A 69 -16.20 13.75 -1.83
C PHE A 69 -17.69 13.47 -1.66
N ASN A 70 -18.33 14.22 -0.76
CA ASN A 70 -19.77 14.16 -0.54
C ASN A 70 -20.51 15.02 -1.57
N LEU A 71 -21.34 14.39 -2.40
CA LEU A 71 -22.11 15.04 -3.46
C LEU A 71 -23.32 15.78 -2.90
N THR A 72 -23.46 17.08 -3.21
CA THR A 72 -24.54 17.93 -2.67
C THR A 72 -25.75 18.04 -3.60
N ASN A 73 -25.57 17.91 -4.91
CA ASN A 73 -26.59 18.14 -5.96
C ASN A 73 -26.84 16.90 -6.86
N PRO A 74 -27.22 15.73 -6.32
CA PRO A 74 -27.37 14.52 -7.15
C PRO A 74 -28.48 14.61 -8.19
N ALA A 75 -29.57 15.35 -7.94
CA ALA A 75 -30.69 15.44 -8.87
C ALA A 75 -30.31 16.24 -10.11
N GLU A 76 -29.66 17.37 -9.91
CA GLU A 76 -29.16 18.26 -10.95
C GLU A 76 -28.11 17.56 -11.82
N VAL A 77 -27.25 16.73 -11.21
CA VAL A 77 -26.28 15.91 -11.95
C VAL A 77 -26.96 14.87 -12.83
N LEU A 78 -28.09 14.28 -12.39
CA LEU A 78 -28.87 13.37 -13.23
C LEU A 78 -29.52 14.09 -14.43
N GLU A 79 -29.79 15.38 -14.28
CA GLU A 79 -30.30 16.25 -15.36
C GLU A 79 -29.20 16.77 -16.30
N GLY A 80 -27.92 16.49 -15.98
CA GLY A 80 -26.76 16.86 -16.79
C GLY A 80 -25.99 18.08 -16.29
N ASP A 81 -26.32 18.63 -15.12
CA ASP A 81 -25.56 19.71 -14.50
C ASP A 81 -24.24 19.22 -13.87
N LYS A 82 -23.35 20.15 -13.55
CA LYS A 82 -22.04 19.86 -12.99
C LYS A 82 -22.14 19.39 -11.53
N PRO A 83 -21.40 18.33 -11.12
CA PRO A 83 -21.39 17.89 -9.72
C PRO A 83 -20.70 18.91 -8.80
N PHE A 84 -21.38 19.24 -7.70
CA PHE A 84 -20.85 19.96 -6.55
C PHE A 84 -20.57 18.99 -5.41
N VAL A 85 -19.31 18.96 -4.98
CA VAL A 85 -18.85 18.04 -3.94
C VAL A 85 -18.17 18.79 -2.81
N LEU A 86 -18.32 18.27 -1.59
CA LEU A 86 -17.62 18.74 -0.39
C LEU A 86 -16.70 17.64 0.11
N GLN A 87 -15.43 17.98 0.33
CA GLN A 87 -14.48 17.02 0.90
C GLN A 87 -14.80 16.78 2.39
N ILE A 88 -14.84 15.52 2.79
CA ILE A 88 -14.98 15.08 4.18
C ILE A 88 -13.83 14.16 4.56
N GLY A 89 -13.30 14.33 5.77
CA GLY A 89 -12.14 13.61 6.27
C GLY A 89 -11.23 14.50 7.14
N PRO A 90 -10.11 13.96 7.64
CA PRO A 90 -9.66 12.58 7.43
C PRO A 90 -10.47 11.56 8.23
N TYR A 91 -10.61 10.35 7.70
CA TYR A 91 -10.89 9.14 8.49
C TYR A 91 -9.60 8.33 8.55
N THR A 92 -8.99 8.28 9.72
CA THR A 92 -7.63 7.77 9.93
C THR A 92 -7.68 6.35 10.45
N TYR A 93 -6.91 5.47 9.82
CA TYR A 93 -6.68 4.10 10.25
C TYR A 93 -5.19 3.87 10.45
N ARG A 94 -4.83 3.19 11.54
CA ARG A 94 -3.49 2.67 11.74
C ARG A 94 -3.36 1.33 11.01
N GLU A 95 -2.33 1.20 10.20
CA GLU A 95 -2.05 0.00 9.43
C GLU A 95 -0.96 -0.84 10.12
N TYR A 96 -1.28 -2.10 10.37
CA TYR A 96 -0.34 -3.11 10.86
C TYR A 96 0.01 -4.08 9.73
N ARG A 97 1.32 -4.33 9.53
CA ARG A 97 1.85 -5.17 8.45
C ARG A 97 2.91 -6.17 8.95
N PRO A 98 2.61 -7.02 9.94
CA PRO A 98 3.57 -8.02 10.38
C PRO A 98 3.89 -9.00 9.23
N LYS A 99 5.13 -9.46 9.13
CA LYS A 99 5.52 -10.54 8.24
C LYS A 99 5.27 -11.87 8.95
N GLU A 100 4.33 -12.64 8.43
CA GLU A 100 4.00 -13.96 8.94
C GLU A 100 4.56 -15.07 8.04
N GLU A 101 4.63 -16.29 8.57
CA GLU A 101 5.08 -17.49 7.85
C GLU A 101 6.42 -17.33 7.11
N VAL A 102 7.38 -16.66 7.75
CA VAL A 102 8.69 -16.40 7.15
C VAL A 102 9.45 -17.71 6.92
N LYS A 103 9.79 -18.00 5.66
CA LYS A 103 10.56 -19.17 5.23
C LYS A 103 11.82 -18.74 4.48
N PHE A 104 12.97 -19.20 4.96
CA PHE A 104 14.24 -19.06 4.28
C PHE A 104 14.43 -20.21 3.29
N MET A 105 14.72 -19.89 2.05
CA MET A 105 14.92 -20.82 0.94
C MET A 105 16.31 -20.61 0.32
N ASP A 106 16.78 -21.59 -0.44
CA ASP A 106 18.05 -21.53 -1.17
C ASP A 106 19.23 -21.14 -0.25
N ASN A 107 19.37 -21.85 0.88
CA ASN A 107 20.38 -21.62 1.92
C ASN A 107 20.45 -20.17 2.43
N GLY A 108 19.29 -19.50 2.55
CA GLY A 108 19.20 -18.13 3.07
C GLY A 108 19.31 -17.04 2.01
N THR A 109 19.46 -17.41 0.73
CA THR A 109 19.51 -16.45 -0.39
C THR A 109 18.13 -15.86 -0.69
N ARG A 110 17.05 -16.57 -0.34
CA ARG A 110 15.68 -16.12 -0.59
C ARG A 110 14.84 -16.22 0.67
N VAL A 111 13.93 -15.27 0.83
CA VAL A 111 12.97 -15.20 1.93
C VAL A 111 11.58 -15.10 1.36
N ALA A 112 10.69 -16.01 1.75
CA ALA A 112 9.27 -15.94 1.48
C ALA A 112 8.53 -15.58 2.77
N ALA A 113 7.52 -14.70 2.69
CA ALA A 113 6.68 -14.34 3.83
C ALA A 113 5.29 -13.91 3.36
N VAL A 114 4.32 -14.10 4.23
CA VAL A 114 2.95 -13.59 4.08
C VAL A 114 2.88 -12.21 4.73
N ASN A 115 2.18 -11.28 4.10
CA ASN A 115 2.06 -9.89 4.54
C ASN A 115 0.60 -9.56 4.86
N PRO A 116 0.03 -10.11 5.96
CA PRO A 116 -1.29 -9.68 6.41
C PRO A 116 -1.29 -8.16 6.66
N LYS A 117 -2.42 -7.53 6.33
CA LYS A 117 -2.64 -6.11 6.55
C LYS A 117 -3.87 -5.94 7.42
N THR A 118 -3.71 -5.28 8.56
CA THR A 118 -4.82 -4.96 9.45
C THR A 118 -4.95 -3.46 9.57
N TYR A 119 -6.19 -2.96 9.49
CA TYR A 119 -6.49 -1.54 9.64
C TYR A 119 -7.30 -1.36 10.92
N VAL A 120 -6.81 -0.50 11.82
CA VAL A 120 -7.48 -0.19 13.08
C VAL A 120 -7.87 1.28 13.05
N PHE A 121 -9.17 1.57 13.19
CA PHE A 121 -9.67 2.93 13.16
C PHE A 121 -9.13 3.75 14.34
N GLU A 122 -8.77 5.01 14.06
CA GLU A 122 -8.22 5.96 15.04
C GLU A 122 -9.17 7.16 15.20
N PRO A 123 -10.15 7.11 16.11
CA PRO A 123 -11.14 8.17 16.30
C PRO A 123 -10.51 9.52 16.63
N ASN A 124 -9.44 9.51 17.44
CA ASN A 124 -8.76 10.74 17.91
C ASN A 124 -8.00 11.48 16.79
N MET A 125 -7.72 10.80 15.66
CA MET A 125 -7.07 11.37 14.48
C MET A 125 -8.05 11.51 13.31
N SER A 126 -9.33 11.29 13.55
CA SER A 126 -10.37 11.33 12.53
C SER A 126 -11.31 12.50 12.76
N ARG A 127 -11.91 13.01 11.69
CA ARG A 127 -12.92 14.06 11.74
C ARG A 127 -14.21 13.60 12.44
N GLY A 128 -14.56 12.33 12.29
CA GLY A 128 -15.81 11.76 12.76
C GLY A 128 -15.71 10.25 12.91
N SER A 129 -16.85 9.56 12.89
CA SER A 129 -16.94 8.11 13.10
C SER A 129 -16.99 7.34 11.77
N GLU A 130 -16.79 6.02 11.81
CA GLU A 130 -17.01 5.15 10.63
C GLU A 130 -18.50 5.13 10.20
N ASP A 131 -19.41 5.53 11.09
CA ASP A 131 -20.84 5.64 10.82
C ASP A 131 -21.24 6.94 10.11
N ASP A 132 -20.30 7.87 9.93
CA ASP A 132 -20.54 9.10 9.20
C ASP A 132 -20.98 8.79 7.76
N ILE A 133 -21.94 9.58 7.27
CA ILE A 133 -22.56 9.34 5.98
C ILE A 133 -21.88 10.12 4.86
N VAL A 134 -21.73 9.47 3.71
CA VAL A 134 -21.26 10.08 2.47
C VAL A 134 -22.17 9.70 1.32
N ARG A 135 -22.61 10.70 0.55
CA ARG A 135 -23.33 10.47 -0.69
C ARG A 135 -22.38 10.55 -1.86
N THR A 136 -22.24 9.46 -2.59
CA THR A 136 -21.34 9.35 -3.75
C THR A 136 -21.97 8.42 -4.81
N VAL A 137 -21.23 8.20 -5.91
CA VAL A 137 -21.61 7.27 -6.97
C VAL A 137 -21.73 5.85 -6.40
N ASP A 138 -22.81 5.17 -6.75
CA ASP A 138 -22.97 3.75 -6.48
C ASP A 138 -22.12 2.93 -7.47
N ILE A 139 -20.90 2.61 -7.04
CA ILE A 139 -19.86 1.99 -7.89
C ILE A 139 -20.32 0.62 -8.44
N PRO A 140 -20.92 -0.29 -7.65
CA PRO A 140 -21.52 -1.52 -8.17
C PRO A 140 -22.50 -1.31 -9.30
N VAL A 141 -23.42 -0.34 -9.16
CA VAL A 141 -24.44 -0.04 -10.16
C VAL A 141 -23.81 0.40 -11.47
N VAL A 142 -22.94 1.43 -11.44
CA VAL A 142 -22.32 1.94 -12.67
C VAL A 142 -21.40 0.91 -13.32
N THR A 143 -20.73 0.08 -12.51
CA THR A 143 -19.87 -1.00 -13.01
C THR A 143 -20.70 -2.11 -13.68
N ALA A 144 -21.83 -2.50 -13.09
CA ALA A 144 -22.73 -3.49 -13.67
C ALA A 144 -23.35 -2.98 -14.97
N MET A 145 -23.79 -1.72 -15.00
CA MET A 145 -24.32 -1.08 -16.20
C MET A 145 -23.29 -1.06 -17.34
N GLU A 146 -22.05 -0.67 -17.05
CA GLU A 146 -20.98 -0.65 -18.06
C GLU A 146 -20.58 -2.06 -18.52
N LYS A 147 -20.42 -3.00 -17.58
CA LYS A 147 -20.01 -4.38 -17.87
C LYS A 147 -21.03 -5.11 -18.73
N PHE A 148 -22.32 -4.88 -18.52
CA PHE A 148 -23.40 -5.60 -19.19
C PHE A 148 -24.14 -4.78 -20.26
N LYS A 149 -23.62 -3.60 -20.65
CA LYS A 149 -24.27 -2.71 -21.62
C LYS A 149 -24.61 -3.38 -22.96
N ASP A 150 -23.74 -4.28 -23.43
CA ASP A 150 -23.88 -4.95 -24.72
C ASP A 150 -24.75 -6.23 -24.65
N THR A 151 -25.06 -6.72 -23.44
CA THR A 151 -25.89 -7.92 -23.25
C THR A 151 -27.34 -7.54 -23.01
N LEU A 152 -28.12 -7.43 -24.09
CA LEU A 152 -29.52 -6.94 -24.08
C LEU A 152 -30.42 -7.58 -23.02
N LEU A 153 -30.27 -8.89 -22.75
CA LEU A 153 -31.09 -9.59 -21.75
C LEU A 153 -30.71 -9.14 -20.33
N VAL A 154 -29.42 -9.14 -20.01
CA VAL A 154 -28.92 -8.78 -18.68
C VAL A 154 -29.11 -7.30 -18.40
N SER A 155 -28.90 -6.42 -19.39
CA SER A 155 -29.13 -4.98 -19.22
C SER A 155 -30.61 -4.63 -18.98
N ARG A 156 -31.55 -5.37 -19.57
CA ARG A 156 -32.98 -5.28 -19.25
C ARG A 156 -33.27 -5.69 -17.81
N ILE A 157 -32.73 -6.83 -17.37
CA ILE A 157 -32.88 -7.29 -15.98
C ILE A 157 -32.35 -6.24 -15.01
N ILE A 158 -31.14 -5.70 -15.24
CA ILE A 158 -30.56 -4.63 -14.43
C ILE A 158 -31.49 -3.42 -14.37
N SER A 159 -31.99 -2.98 -15.54
CA SER A 159 -32.90 -1.83 -15.62
C SER A 159 -34.21 -2.06 -14.86
N ASP A 160 -34.79 -3.25 -14.95
CA ASP A 160 -36.04 -3.61 -14.28
C ASP A 160 -35.85 -3.71 -12.76
N VAL A 161 -34.76 -4.33 -12.31
CA VAL A 161 -34.39 -4.40 -10.89
C VAL A 161 -34.15 -3.01 -10.32
N MET A 162 -33.39 -2.17 -11.03
CA MET A 162 -33.13 -0.80 -10.60
C MET A 162 -34.42 0.01 -10.44
N LYS A 163 -35.34 -0.07 -11.41
CA LYS A 163 -36.65 0.60 -11.34
C LYS A 163 -37.51 0.05 -10.21
N ALA A 164 -37.59 -1.27 -10.06
CA ALA A 164 -38.45 -1.91 -9.06
C ALA A 164 -38.00 -1.61 -7.62
N LYS A 165 -36.68 -1.54 -7.37
CA LYS A 165 -36.11 -1.28 -6.04
C LYS A 165 -35.75 0.19 -5.81
N GLY A 166 -35.94 1.07 -6.79
CA GLY A 166 -35.55 2.48 -6.70
C GLY A 166 -34.03 2.69 -6.56
N ILE A 167 -33.23 1.81 -7.17
CA ILE A 167 -31.77 1.91 -7.15
C ILE A 167 -31.33 2.93 -8.20
N GLY A 168 -30.61 3.96 -7.77
CA GLY A 168 -30.07 5.03 -8.61
C GLY A 168 -28.55 4.94 -8.80
N MET A 169 -28.00 5.90 -9.56
CA MET A 169 -26.55 6.01 -9.76
C MET A 169 -25.80 6.63 -8.57
N PHE A 170 -26.53 7.28 -7.66
CA PHE A 170 -25.96 7.88 -6.44
C PHE A 170 -26.65 7.29 -5.23
N ARG A 171 -25.87 7.00 -4.19
CA ARG A 171 -26.36 6.44 -2.94
C ARG A 171 -25.59 7.00 -1.75
N THR A 172 -26.22 6.96 -0.60
CA THR A 172 -25.62 7.35 0.68
C THR A 172 -25.10 6.11 1.39
N PHE A 173 -23.84 6.15 1.81
CA PHE A 173 -23.13 5.06 2.46
C PHE A 173 -22.59 5.53 3.81
N ARG A 174 -22.40 4.60 4.75
CA ARG A 174 -21.50 4.83 5.89
C ARG A 174 -20.06 4.75 5.38
N VAL A 175 -19.16 5.52 5.99
CA VAL A 175 -17.75 5.52 5.61
C VAL A 175 -17.11 4.13 5.80
N GLY A 176 -17.40 3.46 6.92
CA GLY A 176 -16.92 2.10 7.19
C GLY A 176 -17.39 1.11 6.14
N ASP A 177 -18.70 1.09 5.86
CA ASP A 177 -19.31 0.23 4.83
C ASP A 177 -18.66 0.44 3.44
N LEU A 178 -18.49 1.70 3.01
CA LEU A 178 -17.92 2.02 1.71
C LEU A 178 -16.45 1.59 1.58
N LEU A 179 -15.68 1.66 2.67
CA LEU A 179 -14.28 1.21 2.69
C LEU A 179 -14.18 -0.30 2.77
N TRP A 180 -14.84 -0.91 3.75
CA TRP A 180 -14.56 -2.28 4.18
C TRP A 180 -15.50 -3.30 3.60
N GLY A 181 -16.66 -2.91 3.10
CA GLY A 181 -17.63 -3.81 2.48
C GLY A 181 -19.05 -3.57 2.96
N TYR A 182 -19.99 -3.64 2.02
CA TYR A 182 -21.43 -3.75 2.29
C TYR A 182 -22.08 -4.72 1.30
N GLU A 183 -23.20 -5.31 1.68
CA GLU A 183 -24.02 -6.11 0.75
C GLU A 183 -24.75 -5.16 -0.22
N ASP A 184 -24.47 -5.29 -1.52
CA ASP A 184 -25.07 -4.45 -2.53
C ASP A 184 -26.41 -5.03 -3.04
N PRO A 185 -27.51 -4.26 -3.03
CA PRO A 185 -28.83 -4.76 -3.40
C PRO A 185 -28.94 -5.14 -4.88
N LEU A 186 -28.12 -4.55 -5.78
CA LEU A 186 -28.11 -4.95 -7.19
C LEU A 186 -27.25 -6.20 -7.37
N LEU A 187 -26.05 -6.26 -6.80
CA LEU A 187 -25.17 -7.43 -6.91
C LEU A 187 -25.82 -8.68 -6.31
N LYS A 188 -26.56 -8.54 -5.22
CA LYS A 188 -27.35 -9.62 -4.60
C LYS A 188 -28.32 -10.29 -5.59
N GLU A 189 -29.02 -9.50 -6.40
CA GLU A 189 -29.94 -10.02 -7.42
C GLU A 189 -29.19 -10.58 -8.64
N LEU A 190 -27.98 -10.07 -8.90
CA LEU A 190 -27.13 -10.48 -10.00
C LEU A 190 -26.15 -11.60 -9.65
N LYS A 191 -26.28 -12.27 -8.49
CA LYS A 191 -25.32 -13.29 -7.99
C LYS A 191 -25.03 -14.43 -8.97
N GLN A 192 -25.92 -14.70 -9.92
CA GLN A 192 -25.70 -15.65 -11.01
C GLN A 192 -24.77 -15.14 -12.13
N PHE A 193 -24.61 -13.82 -12.24
CA PHE A 193 -23.81 -13.10 -13.26
C PHE A 193 -22.55 -12.45 -12.67
N VAL A 194 -22.49 -12.26 -11.35
CA VAL A 194 -21.35 -11.66 -10.64
C VAL A 194 -20.82 -12.59 -9.56
N PRO A 195 -19.50 -12.61 -9.31
CA PRO A 195 -18.88 -13.55 -8.38
C PRO A 195 -19.14 -13.24 -6.90
N ASP A 196 -19.53 -12.01 -6.55
CA ASP A 196 -19.69 -11.54 -5.18
C ASP A 196 -20.87 -10.56 -5.10
N ASP A 197 -21.63 -10.62 -4.01
CA ASP A 197 -22.74 -9.71 -3.70
C ASP A 197 -22.32 -8.56 -2.78
N HIS A 198 -21.07 -8.55 -2.30
CA HIS A 198 -20.50 -7.48 -1.49
C HIS A 198 -19.57 -6.55 -2.28
N PHE A 199 -19.55 -5.28 -1.88
CA PHE A 199 -18.64 -4.28 -2.43
C PHE A 199 -18.06 -3.39 -1.34
N GLY A 200 -16.77 -3.05 -1.47
CA GLY A 200 -16.10 -2.03 -0.69
C GLY A 200 -14.77 -1.66 -1.37
N LEU A 201 -14.31 -0.42 -1.21
CA LEU A 201 -13.10 0.08 -1.88
C LEU A 201 -11.83 -0.70 -1.49
N PHE A 202 -11.79 -1.19 -0.26
CA PHE A 202 -10.73 -2.01 0.34
C PHE A 202 -11.27 -3.35 0.83
N PHE A 203 -12.37 -3.83 0.24
CA PHE A 203 -12.97 -5.12 0.58
C PHE A 203 -11.94 -6.26 0.42
N LYS A 204 -11.86 -7.15 1.40
CA LYS A 204 -10.90 -8.28 1.49
C LYS A 204 -9.40 -7.87 1.49
N VAL A 205 -9.08 -6.58 1.57
CA VAL A 205 -7.69 -6.12 1.73
C VAL A 205 -7.24 -6.28 3.18
N SER A 206 -8.18 -6.11 4.13
CA SER A 206 -7.89 -6.35 5.53
C SER A 206 -7.96 -7.84 5.86
N SER A 207 -6.92 -8.35 6.52
CA SER A 207 -6.84 -9.73 7.01
C SER A 207 -7.75 -9.98 8.20
N THR A 208 -8.28 -8.93 8.84
CA THR A 208 -9.42 -9.08 9.74
C THR A 208 -10.65 -9.37 8.92
N GLY A 209 -11.03 -10.66 8.89
CA GLY A 209 -12.43 -11.03 8.77
C GLY A 209 -13.17 -10.40 9.94
N VAL A 210 -13.61 -9.15 9.77
CA VAL A 210 -14.59 -8.57 10.67
C VAL A 210 -15.89 -9.29 10.33
N ASN A 211 -16.14 -10.36 11.08
CA ASN A 211 -17.44 -10.98 11.20
C ASN A 211 -18.39 -9.89 11.69
N HIS A 212 -19.05 -9.21 10.76
CA HIS A 212 -20.27 -8.48 11.05
C HIS A 212 -21.35 -9.55 11.25
N HIS A 213 -21.54 -9.94 12.50
CA HIS A 213 -22.79 -10.54 12.98
C HIS A 213 -23.86 -9.46 13.10
#